data_AF-A0A0S8AQU7-F1
#
_entry.id   AF-A0A0S8AQU7-F1
#
_cell.length_a   1.000
_cell.length_b   1.000
_cell.length_c   1.000
_cell.angle_alpha   90.00
_cell.angle_beta   90.00
_cell.angle_gamma   90.00
#
_symmetry.space_group_name_H-M   'P 1'
#
loop_
_entity.id
_entity.type
_entity.pdbx_description
1 polymer ?
#
loop_
_entity_poly.entity_id
_entity_poly.type
_entity_poly.pdbx_seq_one_letter_code
_entity_poly.pdbx_strand_id
1 'polypeptide(L)'
;MERQQGEWIIALTMKSGTVIEFQRASRRGNLVAAVRPWIANDSAYAILKDSTRFAAPLSDVERVWLARRSGNTLGTIGAVVGVVAGVLLVAAIIVAATKESCPFVYSWDGAQFVFDAEPYGGAVTAGLERDDYAELENLRAVDGAYRIRVTNEVNETQFTNLFEIWAVDHPTGTRAVADEWGGIHTLESPLPPTAVRDADGRDLLSWLEQTDRRIWEPMAERRAGGAVRQDIVLSFPKPEGATTAKLVANVATGLWGSHMIREMLELRGTAIDDWYAAIDGDSVVLDSLMQWNYREELYLLKLYVEEPSGWEVRGMLPGGGPFIAEDRVVPLDVSRVPGDELRVRIRPPLGFWALNSFAVDYSSDAEVRVTPTSLMAAQDHRGRDVRALLVAADDQYHEMPALGDWADVTFPAVSDPQPGLTRTMFLHSRGYYRLHLSQDGTPQTALIDEFFRTPDAAAVYAVERYGAWQEAASR
;
A
#
# COMPACT_ATOMS: atom_id res chain seq x y z
N MET A 1 -32.87 -8.02 -15.46
CA MET A 1 -33.10 -7.82 -14.01
C MET A 1 -31.73 -7.63 -13.37
N GLU A 2 -31.20 -6.41 -13.48
CA GLU A 2 -29.89 -6.02 -12.91
C GLU A 2 -29.94 -6.18 -11.40
N ARG A 3 -29.19 -7.13 -10.87
CA ARG A 3 -28.98 -7.24 -9.42
C ARG A 3 -27.82 -6.31 -9.08
N GLN A 4 -28.07 -5.39 -8.15
CA GLN A 4 -27.09 -4.46 -7.60
C GLN A 4 -25.76 -5.18 -7.32
N GLN A 5 -24.71 -4.73 -7.99
CA GLN A 5 -23.33 -4.86 -7.51
C GLN A 5 -23.29 -4.14 -6.16
N GLY A 6 -22.87 -4.82 -5.09
CA GLY A 6 -22.89 -4.26 -3.75
C GLY A 6 -21.63 -4.63 -3.00
N GLU A 7 -21.00 -3.64 -2.39
CA GLU A 7 -20.00 -3.82 -1.35
C GLU A 7 -20.69 -4.20 -0.04
N TRP A 8 -20.04 -4.99 0.81
CA TRP A 8 -20.53 -5.28 2.16
C TRP A 8 -19.38 -5.29 3.17
N ILE A 9 -19.71 -4.96 4.42
CA ILE A 9 -18.75 -4.93 5.52
C ILE A 9 -18.40 -6.38 5.92
N ILE A 10 -17.12 -6.69 6.01
CA ILE A 10 -16.59 -8.00 6.42
C ILE A 10 -15.87 -7.98 7.76
N ALA A 11 -15.41 -6.82 8.22
CA ALA A 11 -14.85 -6.66 9.57
C ALA A 11 -14.79 -5.19 9.99
N LEU A 12 -14.63 -4.95 11.30
CA LEU A 12 -14.20 -3.67 11.88
C LEU A 12 -12.91 -3.89 12.67
N THR A 13 -11.99 -2.95 12.60
CA THR A 13 -10.89 -2.82 13.56
C THR A 13 -11.22 -1.66 14.47
N MET A 14 -11.27 -1.91 15.77
CA MET A 14 -11.55 -0.90 16.79
C MET A 14 -10.27 -0.14 17.15
N LYS A 15 -10.38 1.08 17.68
CA LYS A 15 -9.25 1.87 18.23
C LYS A 15 -8.49 1.16 19.37
N SER A 16 -9.12 0.16 19.98
CA SER A 16 -8.49 -0.72 20.97
C SER A 16 -7.60 -1.82 20.36
N GLY A 17 -7.59 -1.98 19.04
CA GLY A 17 -6.94 -3.09 18.33
C GLY A 17 -7.80 -4.35 18.23
N THR A 18 -9.01 -4.33 18.79
CA THR A 18 -9.96 -5.45 18.65
C THR A 18 -10.46 -5.53 17.21
N VAL A 19 -10.32 -6.70 16.57
CA VAL A 19 -10.88 -6.98 15.26
C VAL A 19 -12.19 -7.75 15.43
N ILE A 20 -13.25 -7.26 14.79
CA ILE A 20 -14.59 -7.83 14.81
C ILE A 20 -14.89 -8.30 13.40
N GLU A 21 -14.84 -9.60 13.16
CA GLU A 21 -15.12 -10.17 11.85
C GLU A 21 -16.60 -10.50 11.66
N PHE A 22 -17.12 -10.20 10.47
CA PHE A 22 -18.47 -10.48 10.05
C PHE A 22 -18.46 -11.54 8.94
N GLN A 23 -17.97 -12.74 9.24
CA GLN A 23 -17.97 -13.84 8.25
C GLN A 23 -19.27 -14.63 8.25
N ARG A 24 -19.71 -15.05 7.05
CA ARG A 24 -20.76 -16.06 6.86
C ARG A 24 -20.15 -17.47 6.90
N ALA A 25 -19.85 -17.99 8.10
CA ALA A 25 -19.54 -19.40 8.37
C ALA A 25 -18.55 -20.12 7.41
N SER A 26 -17.26 -20.14 7.75
CA SER A 26 -16.38 -21.27 7.42
C SER A 26 -16.02 -22.01 8.70
N ARG A 27 -16.04 -23.34 8.66
CA ARG A 27 -15.88 -24.23 9.82
C ARG A 27 -14.45 -24.18 10.36
N ARG A 28 -14.14 -23.28 11.30
CA ARG A 28 -13.21 -23.45 12.45
C ARG A 28 -12.82 -22.09 13.05
N GLY A 29 -12.78 -22.03 14.38
CA GLY A 29 -12.23 -20.91 15.16
C GLY A 29 -13.25 -19.85 15.56
N ASN A 30 -12.96 -19.12 16.64
CA ASN A 30 -13.85 -18.21 17.41
C ASN A 30 -14.43 -17.03 16.59
N LEU A 31 -15.31 -17.33 15.64
CA LEU A 31 -15.91 -16.39 14.69
C LEU A 31 -17.33 -16.02 15.12
N VAL A 32 -17.55 -14.73 15.38
CA VAL A 32 -18.89 -14.18 15.57
C VAL A 32 -19.53 -14.00 14.20
N ALA A 33 -20.16 -15.05 13.69
CA ALA A 33 -20.71 -14.97 12.34
C ALA A 33 -21.92 -14.04 12.29
N ALA A 34 -21.85 -12.92 11.58
CA ALA A 34 -22.96 -12.00 11.42
C ALA A 34 -23.79 -12.29 10.16
N VAL A 35 -25.08 -12.01 10.23
CA VAL A 35 -26.04 -12.23 9.14
C VAL A 35 -26.04 -11.04 8.18
N ARG A 36 -25.97 -9.80 8.69
CA ARG A 36 -25.87 -8.54 7.93
C ARG A 36 -25.30 -7.43 8.82
N PRO A 37 -24.06 -6.95 8.62
CA PRO A 37 -23.61 -5.69 9.18
C PRO A 37 -24.14 -4.50 8.38
N TRP A 38 -24.37 -3.36 9.03
CA TRP A 38 -24.72 -2.08 8.39
C TRP A 38 -24.28 -0.90 9.26
N ILE A 39 -24.19 0.29 8.66
CA ILE A 39 -23.88 1.53 9.37
C ILE A 39 -25.12 2.43 9.34
N ALA A 40 -25.47 3.01 10.49
CA ALA A 40 -26.52 4.01 10.62
C ALA A 40 -26.27 4.88 11.85
N ASN A 41 -26.69 6.14 11.84
CA ASN A 41 -26.68 7.03 13.01
C ASN A 41 -25.35 6.97 13.81
N ASP A 42 -24.22 7.18 13.13
CA ASP A 42 -22.87 7.16 13.71
C ASP A 42 -22.48 5.87 14.46
N SER A 43 -23.10 4.75 14.12
CA SER A 43 -22.80 3.45 14.70
C SER A 43 -22.76 2.35 13.64
N ALA A 44 -21.87 1.39 13.85
CA ALA A 44 -21.86 0.12 13.13
C ALA A 44 -22.71 -0.90 13.90
N TYR A 45 -23.62 -1.55 13.19
CA TYR A 45 -24.51 -2.57 13.73
C TYR A 45 -24.29 -3.90 13.02
N ALA A 46 -24.50 -5.00 13.72
CA ALA A 46 -24.61 -6.31 13.11
C ALA A 46 -25.57 -7.21 13.90
N ILE A 47 -26.26 -8.11 13.21
CA ILE A 47 -26.97 -9.23 13.85
C ILE A 47 -26.05 -10.45 13.77
N LEU A 48 -25.65 -10.97 14.93
CA LEU A 48 -24.79 -12.13 15.06
C LEU A 48 -25.62 -13.43 14.90
N LYS A 49 -24.97 -14.56 14.63
CA LYS A 49 -25.62 -15.85 14.29
C LYS A 49 -26.48 -16.39 15.43
N ASP A 50 -26.10 -16.09 16.66
CA ASP A 50 -26.85 -16.40 17.88
C ASP A 50 -28.01 -15.41 18.13
N SER A 51 -28.30 -14.54 17.17
CA SER A 51 -29.29 -13.45 17.26
C SER A 51 -28.91 -12.32 18.23
N THR A 52 -27.68 -12.32 18.75
CA THR A 52 -27.15 -11.19 19.53
C THR A 52 -27.01 -9.97 18.62
N ARG A 53 -27.35 -8.79 19.13
CA ARG A 53 -27.15 -7.52 18.42
C ARG A 53 -25.80 -6.95 18.81
N PHE A 54 -24.97 -6.71 17.81
CA PHE A 54 -23.75 -5.92 17.94
C PHE A 54 -24.06 -4.47 17.58
N ALA A 55 -23.53 -3.54 18.38
CA ALA A 55 -23.51 -2.12 18.11
C ALA A 55 -22.18 -1.55 18.61
N ALA A 56 -21.49 -0.77 17.78
CA ALA A 56 -20.33 -0.01 18.17
C ALA A 56 -20.43 1.41 17.63
N PRO A 57 -20.16 2.44 18.46
CA PRO A 57 -20.01 3.80 17.97
C PRO A 57 -18.90 3.85 16.91
N LEU A 58 -19.14 4.57 15.81
CA LEU A 58 -18.09 4.77 14.79
C LEU A 58 -16.90 5.56 15.35
N SER A 59 -17.09 6.35 16.41
CA SER A 59 -15.99 7.01 17.12
C SER A 59 -14.95 6.04 17.70
N ASP A 60 -15.35 4.79 17.93
CA ASP A 60 -14.52 3.73 18.50
C ASP A 60 -13.95 2.79 17.42
N VAL A 61 -14.40 2.93 16.17
CA VAL A 61 -13.92 2.18 15.01
C VAL A 61 -12.73 2.91 14.42
N GLU A 62 -11.62 2.21 14.27
CA GLU A 62 -10.46 2.71 13.53
C GLU A 62 -10.64 2.46 12.03
N ARG A 63 -11.03 1.24 11.67
CA ARG A 63 -10.99 0.76 10.28
C ARG A 63 -12.23 -0.09 9.95
N VAL A 64 -12.82 0.11 8.77
CA VAL A 64 -13.90 -0.69 8.21
C VAL A 64 -13.34 -1.48 7.03
N TRP A 65 -13.51 -2.80 7.09
CA TRP A 65 -13.11 -3.70 6.02
C TRP A 65 -14.33 -4.05 5.17
N LEU A 66 -14.24 -3.81 3.87
CA LEU A 66 -15.29 -4.08 2.90
C LEU A 66 -14.87 -5.23 1.98
N ALA A 67 -15.85 -5.95 1.44
CA ALA A 67 -15.69 -6.82 0.30
C ALA A 67 -16.60 -6.37 -0.83
N ARG A 68 -16.06 -6.28 -2.05
CA ARG A 68 -16.80 -5.89 -3.27
C ARG A 68 -16.97 -7.11 -4.17
N ARG A 69 -18.18 -7.41 -4.66
CA ARG A 69 -18.39 -8.49 -5.64
C ARG A 69 -18.07 -8.05 -7.07
N SER A 70 -17.18 -8.80 -7.74
CA SER A 70 -16.94 -8.72 -9.19
C SER A 70 -17.59 -9.93 -9.88
N GLY A 71 -18.66 -9.72 -10.65
CA GLY A 71 -19.28 -10.75 -11.50
C GLY A 71 -20.33 -11.70 -10.88
N ASN A 72 -20.76 -12.71 -11.66
CA ASN A 72 -21.89 -13.61 -11.36
C ASN A 72 -21.58 -14.75 -10.39
N THR A 73 -20.32 -14.95 -9.99
CA THR A 73 -19.92 -15.99 -9.04
C THR A 73 -19.92 -15.41 -7.62
N LEU A 74 -20.37 -16.17 -6.62
CA LEU A 74 -20.27 -15.76 -5.22
C LEU A 74 -18.83 -15.99 -4.77
N GLY A 75 -18.00 -14.95 -4.72
CA GLY A 75 -16.66 -15.17 -4.18
C GLY A 75 -15.68 -14.02 -4.10
N THR A 76 -16.04 -12.75 -4.12
CA THR A 76 -14.99 -11.72 -4.07
C THR A 76 -14.69 -11.30 -2.63
N ILE A 77 -13.41 -11.34 -2.24
CA ILE A 77 -12.86 -10.69 -1.05
C ILE A 77 -11.80 -9.72 -1.57
N GLY A 78 -12.22 -8.57 -2.11
CA GLY A 78 -11.34 -7.42 -2.27
C GLY A 78 -11.50 -6.54 -1.05
N ALA A 79 -10.50 -6.51 -0.17
CA ALA A 79 -10.51 -5.71 1.04
C ALA A 79 -10.36 -4.22 0.67
N VAL A 80 -11.47 -3.52 0.46
CA VAL A 80 -11.41 -2.06 0.47
C VAL A 80 -11.40 -1.61 1.90
N VAL A 81 -10.41 -0.80 2.24
CA VAL A 81 -10.22 -0.38 3.61
C VAL A 81 -10.51 1.10 3.79
N GLY A 82 -11.44 1.42 4.70
CA GLY A 82 -11.72 2.80 5.09
C GLY A 82 -11.34 3.01 6.55
N VAL A 83 -10.45 3.97 6.83
CA VAL A 83 -10.30 4.51 8.19
C VAL A 83 -11.53 5.37 8.49
N VAL A 84 -12.13 5.19 9.67
CA VAL A 84 -13.25 6.02 10.12
C VAL A 84 -12.77 6.97 11.20
N ALA A 85 -12.59 8.24 10.85
CA ALA A 85 -12.47 9.27 11.88
C ALA A 85 -13.08 10.61 11.42
N GLY A 86 -14.42 10.66 11.38
CA GLY A 86 -15.17 11.93 11.40
C GLY A 86 -16.30 12.05 10.39
N VAL A 87 -17.48 11.52 10.75
CA VAL A 87 -18.83 11.96 10.36
C VAL A 87 -19.34 11.71 8.91
N LEU A 88 -20.47 10.99 8.89
CA LEU A 88 -21.58 10.91 7.92
C LEU A 88 -21.32 10.42 6.49
N LEU A 89 -22.15 9.44 6.09
CA LEU A 89 -22.54 9.09 4.72
C LEU A 89 -21.33 9.21 3.76
N VAL A 90 -20.52 8.18 3.55
CA VAL A 90 -20.86 7.12 2.62
C VAL A 90 -19.62 6.23 2.51
N ALA A 91 -19.72 4.93 2.82
CA ALA A 91 -18.61 4.01 2.57
C ALA A 91 -18.20 3.95 1.07
N ALA A 92 -19.15 4.18 0.16
CA ALA A 92 -18.95 4.42 -1.27
C ALA A 92 -18.50 5.84 -1.70
N ILE A 93 -18.72 6.94 -0.92
CA ILE A 93 -18.14 8.27 -1.25
C ILE A 93 -16.73 8.36 -0.70
N ILE A 94 -16.43 7.76 0.47
CA ILE A 94 -15.06 7.79 1.02
C ILE A 94 -14.08 7.11 0.05
N VAL A 95 -14.42 5.94 -0.48
CA VAL A 95 -13.55 5.25 -1.48
C VAL A 95 -13.40 6.06 -2.78
N ALA A 96 -14.48 6.71 -3.24
CA ALA A 96 -14.44 7.54 -4.44
C ALA A 96 -13.84 8.94 -4.23
N ALA A 97 -13.69 9.41 -2.99
CA ALA A 97 -13.24 10.75 -2.64
C ALA A 97 -11.86 10.79 -1.96
N THR A 98 -11.34 9.67 -1.45
CA THR A 98 -10.04 9.65 -0.75
C THR A 98 -8.95 8.85 -1.47
N LYS A 99 -9.28 8.08 -2.51
CA LYS A 99 -8.27 7.53 -3.42
C LYS A 99 -8.27 8.31 -4.72
N GLU A 100 -7.11 8.85 -5.06
CA GLU A 100 -6.99 9.75 -6.20
C GLU A 100 -5.82 9.41 -7.11
N SER A 101 -5.12 8.30 -6.85
CA SER A 101 -3.94 7.91 -7.60
C SER A 101 -3.63 6.41 -7.64
N CYS A 102 -2.98 5.97 -8.73
CA CYS A 102 -2.38 4.65 -9.01
C CYS A 102 -3.32 3.60 -9.67
N PRO A 103 -2.80 2.78 -10.60
CA PRO A 103 -3.53 1.64 -11.18
C PRO A 103 -3.89 0.56 -10.16
N PHE A 104 -4.86 -0.25 -10.55
CA PHE A 104 -5.29 -1.42 -9.80
C PHE A 104 -5.05 -2.66 -10.66
N VAL A 105 -4.41 -3.66 -10.08
CA VAL A 105 -4.16 -4.94 -10.72
C VAL A 105 -4.97 -6.01 -10.01
N TYR A 106 -5.68 -6.79 -10.81
CA TYR A 106 -6.46 -7.93 -10.36
C TYR A 106 -5.94 -9.21 -11.00
N SER A 107 -5.70 -10.23 -10.18
CA SER A 107 -5.30 -11.56 -10.62
C SER A 107 -6.50 -12.48 -10.81
N TRP A 108 -6.46 -13.30 -11.87
CA TRP A 108 -7.45 -14.37 -12.05
C TRP A 108 -7.12 -15.57 -11.15
N ASP A 109 -8.03 -15.89 -10.21
CA ASP A 109 -7.88 -16.98 -9.24
C ASP A 109 -8.36 -18.35 -9.77
N GLY A 110 -8.88 -18.37 -11.00
CA GLY A 110 -9.50 -19.54 -11.62
C GLY A 110 -11.03 -19.47 -11.71
N ALA A 111 -11.65 -18.55 -10.98
CA ALA A 111 -13.09 -18.33 -10.96
C ALA A 111 -13.49 -16.85 -11.17
N GLN A 112 -12.65 -15.91 -10.72
CA GLN A 112 -12.88 -14.47 -10.81
C GLN A 112 -11.56 -13.69 -10.77
N PHE A 113 -11.67 -12.37 -10.97
CA PHE A 113 -10.58 -11.42 -10.73
C PHE A 113 -10.58 -10.95 -9.27
N VAL A 114 -9.43 -11.05 -8.61
CA VAL A 114 -9.18 -10.67 -7.20
C VAL A 114 -8.11 -9.59 -7.18
N PHE A 115 -8.33 -8.54 -6.38
CA PHE A 115 -7.40 -7.42 -6.28
C PHE A 115 -6.10 -7.85 -5.60
N ASP A 116 -4.96 -7.60 -6.25
CA ASP A 116 -3.64 -8.04 -5.78
C ASP A 116 -2.68 -6.89 -5.54
N ALA A 117 -2.70 -5.84 -6.37
CA ALA A 117 -1.62 -4.85 -6.36
C ALA A 117 -2.03 -3.45 -6.84
N GLU A 118 -1.22 -2.47 -6.42
CA GLU A 118 -1.31 -1.05 -6.78
C GLU A 118 0.07 -0.52 -7.21
N PRO A 119 0.50 -0.80 -8.45
CA PRO A 119 1.89 -0.58 -8.83
C PRO A 119 2.25 0.90 -9.01
N TYR A 120 3.55 1.19 -8.86
CA TYR A 120 4.22 2.47 -9.11
C TYR A 120 3.53 3.68 -8.46
N GLY A 121 2.99 3.47 -7.26
CA GLY A 121 2.25 4.50 -6.56
C GLY A 121 3.09 5.72 -6.21
N GLY A 122 2.59 6.92 -6.50
CA GLY A 122 3.31 8.20 -6.38
C GLY A 122 4.04 8.65 -7.66
N ALA A 123 4.02 7.87 -8.75
CA ALA A 123 4.65 8.23 -10.03
C ALA A 123 3.75 9.20 -10.82
N VAL A 124 3.57 10.43 -10.32
CA VAL A 124 2.58 11.39 -10.83
C VAL A 124 2.96 12.12 -12.13
N THR A 125 4.10 11.78 -12.73
CA THR A 125 4.59 12.33 -14.00
C THR A 125 5.69 11.45 -14.60
N ALA A 126 6.04 11.66 -15.86
CA ALA A 126 7.00 10.83 -16.60
C ALA A 126 8.40 10.82 -15.96
N GLY A 127 8.88 11.95 -15.43
CA GLY A 127 10.14 12.02 -14.69
C GLY A 127 10.16 11.22 -13.37
N LEU A 128 9.00 10.72 -12.93
CA LEU A 128 8.85 9.83 -11.77
C LEU A 128 8.51 8.39 -12.15
N GLU A 129 8.48 8.07 -13.44
CA GLU A 129 8.26 6.72 -13.94
C GLU A 129 9.28 5.75 -13.33
N ARG A 130 8.80 4.59 -12.91
CA ARG A 130 9.62 3.57 -12.23
C ARG A 130 9.06 2.18 -12.44
N ASP A 131 9.93 1.21 -12.21
CA ASP A 131 9.57 -0.19 -12.12
C ASP A 131 8.93 -0.48 -10.75
N ASP A 132 8.05 -1.47 -10.71
CA ASP A 132 7.37 -1.96 -9.52
C ASP A 132 7.23 -3.49 -9.59
N TYR A 133 7.35 -4.17 -8.45
CA TYR A 133 7.47 -5.62 -8.33
C TYR A 133 6.46 -6.16 -7.31
N ALA A 134 5.17 -6.16 -7.66
CA ALA A 134 4.12 -6.57 -6.74
C ALA A 134 3.92 -8.09 -6.71
N GLU A 135 3.76 -8.68 -5.53
CA GLU A 135 3.41 -10.10 -5.37
C GLU A 135 1.96 -10.35 -5.82
N LEU A 136 1.75 -11.33 -6.69
CA LEU A 136 0.43 -11.72 -7.19
C LEU A 136 -0.09 -12.97 -6.47
N GLU A 137 -0.47 -12.80 -5.20
CA GLU A 137 -0.87 -13.90 -4.30
C GLU A 137 -2.06 -14.72 -4.81
N ASN A 138 -2.99 -14.08 -5.52
CA ASN A 138 -4.23 -14.74 -5.99
C ASN A 138 -4.10 -15.31 -7.40
N LEU A 139 -3.00 -15.03 -8.12
CA LEU A 139 -2.84 -15.47 -9.49
C LEU A 139 -2.72 -16.99 -9.62
N ARG A 140 -3.57 -17.59 -10.46
CA ARG A 140 -3.55 -19.02 -10.76
C ARG A 140 -3.49 -19.26 -12.26
N ALA A 141 -2.72 -20.28 -12.66
CA ALA A 141 -2.71 -20.74 -14.04
C ALA A 141 -4.02 -21.48 -14.34
N VAL A 142 -4.74 -21.05 -15.39
CA VAL A 142 -5.93 -21.74 -15.89
C VAL A 142 -5.81 -21.91 -17.41
N ASP A 143 -6.05 -23.13 -17.87
CA ASP A 143 -5.94 -23.52 -19.29
C ASP A 143 -4.60 -23.12 -19.93
N GLY A 144 -3.51 -23.28 -19.17
CA GLY A 144 -2.16 -22.96 -19.64
C GLY A 144 -1.83 -21.48 -19.72
N ALA A 145 -2.60 -20.61 -19.05
CA ALA A 145 -2.35 -19.17 -19.02
C ALA A 145 -2.57 -18.55 -17.64
N TYR A 146 -1.82 -17.49 -17.36
CA TYR A 146 -2.10 -16.54 -16.29
C TYR A 146 -2.86 -15.34 -16.86
N ARG A 147 -3.83 -14.82 -16.12
CA ARG A 147 -4.61 -13.65 -16.53
C ARG A 147 -4.63 -12.62 -15.43
N ILE A 148 -4.36 -11.38 -15.79
CA ILE A 148 -4.55 -10.23 -14.93
C ILE A 148 -5.46 -9.22 -15.63
N ARG A 149 -6.10 -8.37 -14.85
CA ARG A 149 -6.82 -7.20 -15.33
C ARG A 149 -6.23 -5.97 -14.66
N VAL A 150 -5.81 -5.01 -15.46
CA VAL A 150 -5.45 -3.67 -14.97
C VAL A 150 -6.64 -2.73 -15.18
N THR A 151 -6.93 -1.88 -14.21
CA THR A 151 -8.02 -0.90 -14.29
C THR A 151 -7.60 0.46 -13.78
N ASN A 152 -8.10 1.50 -14.45
CA ASN A 152 -8.12 2.85 -13.92
C ASN A 152 -9.43 3.09 -13.17
N GLU A 153 -9.39 3.08 -11.83
CA GLU A 153 -10.59 3.34 -10.99
C GLU A 153 -10.59 4.73 -10.35
N VAL A 154 -9.66 5.61 -10.73
CA VAL A 154 -9.51 6.95 -10.13
C VAL A 154 -9.47 8.04 -11.22
N ASN A 155 -9.57 9.30 -10.82
CA ASN A 155 -9.63 10.42 -11.77
C ASN A 155 -8.23 10.85 -12.23
N GLU A 156 -7.64 10.07 -13.13
CA GLU A 156 -6.30 10.26 -13.68
C GLU A 156 -6.17 9.66 -15.09
N THR A 157 -5.06 9.96 -15.76
CA THR A 157 -4.59 9.25 -16.96
C THR A 157 -3.41 8.37 -16.58
N GLN A 158 -3.48 7.07 -16.85
CA GLN A 158 -2.38 6.12 -16.57
C GLN A 158 -1.59 5.81 -17.84
N PHE A 159 -0.27 5.68 -17.68
CA PHE A 159 0.68 5.37 -18.75
C PHE A 159 1.52 4.16 -18.32
N THR A 160 1.30 3.02 -18.96
CA THR A 160 2.06 1.78 -18.70
C THR A 160 2.76 1.33 -19.97
N ASN A 161 4.06 1.05 -19.91
CA ASN A 161 4.83 0.54 -21.06
C ASN A 161 5.28 -0.93 -20.87
N LEU A 162 5.32 -1.42 -19.64
CA LEU A 162 5.75 -2.78 -19.34
C LEU A 162 4.80 -3.49 -18.38
N PHE A 163 4.42 -4.71 -18.75
CA PHE A 163 4.05 -5.76 -17.82
C PHE A 163 4.88 -7.01 -18.09
N GLU A 164 5.30 -7.69 -17.05
CA GLU A 164 6.00 -8.96 -17.14
C GLU A 164 5.71 -9.76 -15.89
N ILE A 165 5.45 -11.07 -16.04
CA ILE A 165 5.32 -11.94 -14.88
C ILE A 165 6.68 -12.55 -14.56
N TRP A 166 7.11 -12.44 -13.30
CA TRP A 166 8.25 -13.17 -12.78
C TRP A 166 7.76 -14.36 -11.97
N ALA A 167 7.93 -15.56 -12.53
CA ALA A 167 7.75 -16.80 -11.79
C ALA A 167 9.05 -17.13 -11.06
N VAL A 168 9.04 -16.98 -9.74
CA VAL A 168 10.21 -17.17 -8.89
C VAL A 168 10.09 -18.49 -8.16
N ASP A 169 10.88 -19.48 -8.59
CA ASP A 169 11.00 -20.76 -7.89
C ASP A 169 12.06 -20.64 -6.79
N HIS A 170 11.69 -20.98 -5.56
CA HIS A 170 12.55 -20.92 -4.37
C HIS A 170 12.39 -22.20 -3.53
N PRO A 171 13.36 -22.55 -2.65
CA PRO A 171 13.27 -23.77 -1.84
C PRO A 171 11.99 -23.88 -1.01
N THR A 172 11.47 -25.10 -0.87
CA THR A 172 10.34 -25.35 0.03
C THR A 172 10.72 -24.98 1.46
N GLY A 173 9.83 -24.25 2.15
CA GLY A 173 10.08 -23.75 3.50
C GLY A 173 10.64 -22.33 3.53
N THR A 174 10.99 -21.75 2.38
CA THR A 174 11.25 -20.31 2.27
C THR A 174 10.07 -19.58 1.61
N ARG A 175 10.10 -18.25 1.65
CA ARG A 175 9.25 -17.35 0.86
C ARG A 175 10.13 -16.39 0.07
N ALA A 176 9.84 -16.18 -1.21
CA ALA A 176 10.49 -15.13 -1.99
C ALA A 176 9.75 -13.79 -1.80
N VAL A 177 10.50 -12.70 -1.65
CA VAL A 177 9.99 -11.32 -1.59
C VAL A 177 10.88 -10.43 -2.46
N ALA A 178 10.28 -9.53 -3.24
CA ALA A 178 11.02 -8.55 -4.03
C ALA A 178 11.35 -7.30 -3.20
N ASP A 179 12.54 -6.74 -3.40
CA ASP A 179 12.83 -5.37 -2.99
C ASP A 179 12.38 -4.34 -4.05
N GLU A 180 12.48 -3.06 -3.72
CA GLU A 180 12.07 -1.94 -4.59
C GLU A 180 12.81 -1.92 -5.94
N TRP A 181 13.97 -2.58 -6.04
CA TRP A 181 14.84 -2.56 -7.20
C TRP A 181 14.76 -3.86 -8.02
N GLY A 182 13.85 -4.77 -7.67
CA GLY A 182 13.68 -6.06 -8.33
C GLY A 182 14.65 -7.14 -7.83
N GLY A 183 15.38 -6.89 -6.74
CA GLY A 183 16.17 -7.91 -6.06
C GLY A 183 15.24 -8.91 -5.35
N ILE A 184 15.44 -10.20 -5.59
CA ILE A 184 14.66 -11.27 -4.93
C ILE A 184 15.41 -11.77 -3.71
N HIS A 185 14.77 -11.67 -2.55
CA HIS A 185 15.27 -12.16 -1.27
C HIS A 185 14.46 -13.38 -0.82
N THR A 186 15.10 -14.32 -0.12
CA THR A 186 14.39 -15.46 0.48
C THR A 186 14.31 -15.33 1.98
N LEU A 187 13.12 -15.53 2.53
CA LEU A 187 12.83 -15.54 3.95
C LEU A 187 12.62 -16.98 4.41
N GLU A 188 13.28 -17.41 5.48
CA GLU A 188 13.13 -18.78 6.02
C GLU A 188 12.34 -18.77 7.32
N SER A 189 12.68 -17.88 8.25
CA SER A 189 12.02 -17.80 9.56
C SER A 189 12.05 -16.37 10.09
N PRO A 190 11.24 -15.46 9.50
CA PRO A 190 11.11 -14.11 10.01
C PRO A 190 10.65 -14.10 11.47
N LEU A 191 11.37 -13.34 12.29
CA LEU A 191 11.10 -13.17 13.71
C LEU A 191 10.33 -11.86 13.92
N PRO A 192 9.13 -11.88 14.53
CA PRO A 192 8.40 -10.65 14.85
C PRO A 192 9.16 -9.83 15.91
N PRO A 193 8.81 -8.54 16.09
CA PRO A 193 9.36 -7.77 17.19
C PRO A 193 8.98 -8.39 18.54
N THR A 194 9.89 -8.30 19.52
CA THR A 194 9.63 -8.68 20.91
C THR A 194 9.03 -7.53 21.72
N ALA A 195 9.23 -6.29 21.26
CA ALA A 195 8.59 -5.12 21.82
C ALA A 195 8.42 -4.03 20.76
N VAL A 196 7.34 -3.27 20.85
CA VAL A 196 7.12 -2.06 20.05
C VAL A 196 6.63 -0.96 20.96
N ARG A 197 7.36 0.16 20.99
CA ARG A 197 7.04 1.32 21.83
C ARG A 197 7.03 2.59 21.01
N ASP A 198 6.04 3.45 21.24
CA ASP A 198 6.06 4.81 20.70
C ASP A 198 6.85 5.77 21.62
N ALA A 199 6.91 7.05 21.21
CA ALA A 199 7.56 8.12 21.97
C ALA A 199 6.97 8.34 23.38
N ASP A 200 5.69 8.04 23.59
CA ASP A 200 4.99 8.15 24.87
C ASP A 200 5.12 6.88 25.74
N GLY A 201 5.82 5.84 25.24
CA GLY A 201 5.99 4.54 25.89
C GLY A 201 4.79 3.60 25.76
N ARG A 202 3.79 3.93 24.95
CA ARG A 202 2.63 3.07 24.68
C ARG A 202 3.06 1.80 23.96
N ASP A 203 2.40 0.69 24.31
CA ASP A 203 2.60 -0.59 23.64
C ASP A 203 1.89 -0.61 22.28
N LEU A 204 2.65 -0.85 21.22
CA LEU A 204 2.09 -1.05 19.89
C LEU A 204 2.33 -2.46 19.36
N LEU A 205 2.84 -3.39 20.19
CA LEU A 205 3.23 -4.72 19.74
C LEU A 205 2.07 -5.46 19.08
N SER A 206 0.89 -5.45 19.69
CA SER A 206 -0.30 -6.14 19.16
C SER A 206 -0.79 -5.62 17.81
N TRP A 207 -0.33 -4.42 17.40
CA TRP A 207 -0.65 -3.80 16.12
C TRP A 207 0.38 -4.08 15.04
N LEU A 208 1.63 -4.42 15.40
CA LEU A 208 2.76 -4.50 14.46
C LEU A 208 3.45 -5.87 14.45
N GLU A 209 2.98 -6.84 15.23
CA GLU A 209 3.60 -8.17 15.36
C GLU A 209 3.22 -9.17 14.26
N GLN A 210 2.07 -9.00 13.59
CA GLN A 210 1.50 -9.98 12.67
C GLN A 210 0.77 -9.30 11.53
N THR A 211 0.91 -9.83 10.32
CA THR A 211 0.14 -9.38 9.15
C THR A 211 -1.31 -9.81 9.30
N ASP A 212 -2.16 -8.89 9.76
CA ASP A 212 -3.58 -9.15 9.96
C ASP A 212 -4.44 -7.90 9.66
N ARG A 213 -5.63 -7.80 10.25
CA ARG A 213 -6.55 -6.67 10.07
C ARG A 213 -6.29 -5.51 11.03
N ARG A 214 -5.25 -5.56 11.85
CA ARG A 214 -4.78 -4.48 12.70
C ARG A 214 -3.73 -3.69 11.94
N ILE A 215 -4.21 -2.70 11.21
CA ILE A 215 -3.33 -1.73 10.57
C ILE A 215 -3.29 -0.51 11.46
N TRP A 216 -2.09 -0.18 11.92
CA TRP A 216 -1.80 1.02 12.68
C TRP A 216 -1.66 2.20 11.72
N GLU A 217 -2.64 3.11 11.76
CA GLU A 217 -2.67 4.33 10.94
C GLU A 217 -3.23 5.50 11.76
N PRO A 218 -2.62 5.87 12.90
CA PRO A 218 -3.19 6.91 13.74
C PRO A 218 -3.07 8.27 13.06
N MET A 219 -4.19 8.81 12.63
CA MET A 219 -4.33 10.23 12.36
C MET A 219 -4.40 10.95 13.71
N ALA A 220 -3.42 11.79 14.04
CA ALA A 220 -3.50 12.53 15.29
C ALA A 220 -4.58 13.60 15.18
N GLU A 221 -5.51 13.62 16.15
CA GLU A 221 -6.10 14.89 16.58
C GLU A 221 -4.94 15.75 17.07
N ARG A 222 -4.57 16.79 16.31
CA ARG A 222 -3.44 17.63 16.70
C ARG A 222 -3.73 18.28 18.05
N ARG A 223 -2.97 17.91 19.07
CA ARG A 223 -2.79 18.79 20.24
C ARG A 223 -2.06 20.04 19.74
N ALA A 224 -2.63 21.23 19.97
CA ALA A 224 -2.02 22.49 19.51
C ALA A 224 -0.52 22.56 19.88
N GLY A 225 0.35 22.76 18.89
CA GLY A 225 1.82 22.78 19.07
C GLY A 225 2.50 21.41 19.22
N GLY A 226 1.77 20.30 19.04
CA GLY A 226 2.32 18.94 19.11
C GLY A 226 3.17 18.53 17.89
N ALA A 227 3.96 17.48 18.05
CA ALA A 227 4.78 16.88 17.00
C ALA A 227 3.92 16.33 15.85
N VAL A 228 4.45 16.42 14.63
CA VAL A 228 3.80 15.92 13.40
C VAL A 228 4.38 14.59 12.89
N ARG A 229 5.21 13.97 13.71
CA ARG A 229 5.79 12.64 13.52
C ARG A 229 5.56 11.81 14.77
N GLN A 230 5.48 10.50 14.60
CA GLN A 230 5.48 9.55 15.72
C GLN A 230 6.76 8.72 15.68
N ASP A 231 7.56 8.77 16.74
CA ASP A 231 8.69 7.86 16.87
C ASP A 231 8.19 6.51 17.36
N ILE A 232 8.55 5.44 16.64
CA ILE A 232 8.25 4.05 17.01
C ILE A 232 9.56 3.29 17.03
N VAL A 233 9.84 2.59 18.13
CA VAL A 233 10.98 1.70 18.27
C VAL A 233 10.50 0.26 18.29
N LEU A 234 10.98 -0.51 17.33
CA LEU A 234 10.81 -1.95 17.16
C LEU A 234 12.05 -2.64 17.74
N SER A 235 11.88 -3.54 18.69
CA SER A 235 12.94 -4.40 19.22
C SER A 235 12.80 -5.80 18.65
N PHE A 236 13.89 -6.39 18.17
CA PHE A 236 13.95 -7.76 17.65
C PHE A 236 15.07 -8.54 18.32
N PRO A 237 14.92 -9.87 18.49
CA PRO A 237 16.04 -10.71 18.88
C PRO A 237 17.10 -10.73 17.78
N LYS A 238 18.37 -10.54 18.14
CA LYS A 238 19.52 -10.58 17.22
C LYS A 238 20.43 -11.76 17.57
N PRO A 239 20.62 -12.74 16.66
CA PRO A 239 21.56 -13.83 16.86
C PRO A 239 22.99 -13.33 17.09
N GLU A 240 23.76 -14.05 17.90
CA GLU A 240 25.17 -13.75 18.14
C GLU A 240 25.95 -13.77 16.80
N GLY A 241 26.76 -12.73 16.58
CA GLY A 241 27.58 -12.62 15.38
C GLY A 241 26.84 -12.22 14.09
N ALA A 242 25.52 -12.02 14.12
CA ALA A 242 24.79 -11.52 12.96
C ALA A 242 25.30 -10.13 12.53
N THR A 243 25.72 -10.02 11.28
CA THR A 243 26.22 -8.76 10.67
C THR A 243 25.28 -8.18 9.62
N THR A 244 24.34 -8.99 9.13
CA THR A 244 23.30 -8.58 8.18
C THR A 244 21.95 -9.07 8.67
N ALA A 245 20.90 -8.37 8.28
CA ALA A 245 19.52 -8.73 8.57
C ALA A 245 18.63 -8.28 7.40
N LYS A 246 17.51 -8.95 7.18
CA LYS A 246 16.45 -8.51 6.27
C LYS A 246 15.27 -8.03 7.12
N LEU A 247 15.01 -6.73 7.12
CA LEU A 247 13.77 -6.21 7.70
C LEU A 247 12.64 -6.49 6.72
N VAL A 248 11.62 -7.21 7.16
CA VAL A 248 10.39 -7.48 6.41
C VAL A 248 9.32 -6.58 6.99
N ALA A 249 8.67 -5.79 6.15
CA ALA A 249 7.64 -4.84 6.56
C ALA A 249 6.41 -4.98 5.67
N ASN A 250 5.25 -5.25 6.28
CA ASN A 250 3.95 -5.17 5.63
C ASN A 250 3.39 -3.77 5.86
N VAL A 251 3.45 -2.92 4.84
CA VAL A 251 3.10 -1.49 4.94
C VAL A 251 2.42 -0.97 3.69
N ALA A 252 1.70 0.13 3.85
CA ALA A 252 1.07 0.91 2.79
C ALA A 252 1.24 2.41 3.05
N THR A 253 0.99 3.22 2.03
CA THR A 253 0.74 4.66 2.25
C THR A 253 -0.63 4.84 2.90
N GLY A 254 -0.73 5.73 3.89
CA GLY A 254 -2.00 6.06 4.51
C GLY A 254 -2.97 6.73 3.52
N LEU A 255 -4.28 6.55 3.72
CA LEU A 255 -5.30 7.13 2.82
C LEU A 255 -5.18 8.65 2.77
N TRP A 256 -4.96 9.28 3.93
CA TRP A 256 -4.74 10.72 4.01
C TRP A 256 -3.50 11.16 3.26
N GLY A 257 -2.38 10.46 3.44
CA GLY A 257 -1.15 10.69 2.69
C GLY A 257 -1.37 10.61 1.18
N SER A 258 -2.11 9.61 0.69
CA SER A 258 -2.45 9.50 -0.73
C SER A 258 -3.23 10.72 -1.23
N HIS A 259 -4.23 11.20 -0.48
CA HIS A 259 -4.97 12.42 -0.81
C HIS A 259 -4.07 13.66 -0.79
N MET A 260 -3.09 13.72 0.12
CA MET A 260 -2.15 14.84 0.20
C MET A 260 -1.28 14.99 -1.05
N ILE A 261 -1.08 13.95 -1.86
CA ILE A 261 -0.43 14.08 -3.18
C ILE A 261 -1.21 15.06 -4.06
N ARG A 262 -2.53 14.87 -4.20
CA ARG A 262 -3.39 15.78 -4.97
C ARG A 262 -3.34 17.19 -4.41
N GLU A 263 -3.64 17.33 -3.12
CA GLU A 263 -3.70 18.63 -2.45
C GLU A 263 -2.43 19.44 -2.66
N MET A 264 -1.25 18.81 -2.51
CA MET A 264 0.03 19.48 -2.72
C MET A 264 0.30 19.81 -4.19
N LEU A 265 -0.18 19.01 -5.14
CA LEU A 265 -0.08 19.33 -6.57
C LEU A 265 -1.01 20.48 -6.97
N GLU A 266 -2.23 20.54 -6.43
CA GLU A 266 -3.20 21.60 -6.71
C GLU A 266 -2.73 22.98 -6.23
N LEU A 267 -1.84 23.04 -5.23
CA LEU A 267 -1.17 24.28 -4.83
C LEU A 267 -0.38 24.94 -5.98
N ARG A 268 -0.01 24.18 -7.02
CA ARG A 268 0.67 24.74 -8.20
C ARG A 268 -0.28 25.53 -9.09
N GLY A 269 -1.59 25.29 -9.02
CA GLY A 269 -2.59 25.97 -9.83
C GLY A 269 -2.21 26.00 -11.31
N THR A 270 -2.27 27.18 -11.93
CA THR A 270 -1.90 27.40 -13.34
C THR A 270 -0.45 27.05 -13.72
N ALA A 271 0.45 26.81 -12.76
CA ALA A 271 1.85 26.46 -12.99
C ALA A 271 2.13 24.94 -12.93
N ILE A 272 1.10 24.10 -12.87
CA ILE A 272 1.28 22.64 -12.71
C ILE A 272 1.96 22.00 -13.93
N ASP A 273 1.59 22.40 -15.15
CA ASP A 273 2.16 21.83 -16.39
C ASP A 273 3.65 22.20 -16.55
N ASP A 274 4.02 23.42 -16.19
CA ASP A 274 5.43 23.86 -16.15
C ASP A 274 6.24 23.04 -15.14
N TRP A 275 5.64 22.71 -13.99
CA TRP A 275 6.29 21.86 -13.00
C TRP A 275 6.45 20.42 -13.49
N TYR A 276 5.43 19.84 -14.15
CA TYR A 276 5.57 18.53 -14.77
C TYR A 276 6.69 18.51 -15.81
N ALA A 277 6.73 19.51 -16.70
CA ALA A 277 7.81 19.63 -17.68
C ALA A 277 9.20 19.75 -17.05
N ALA A 278 9.30 20.46 -15.91
CA ALA A 278 10.54 20.58 -15.16
C ALA A 278 10.99 19.25 -14.52
N ILE A 279 10.06 18.50 -13.91
CA ILE A 279 10.37 17.17 -13.35
C ILE A 279 10.74 16.18 -14.45
N ASP A 280 10.02 16.22 -15.58
CA ASP A 280 10.23 15.31 -16.71
C ASP A 280 11.55 15.58 -17.44
N GLY A 281 12.05 16.82 -17.44
CA GLY A 281 13.17 17.25 -18.28
C GLY A 281 14.44 17.72 -17.55
N ASP A 282 14.40 17.96 -16.24
CA ASP A 282 15.54 18.51 -15.47
C ASP A 282 15.85 17.67 -14.23
N SER A 283 17.00 16.96 -14.29
CA SER A 283 17.46 16.10 -13.20
C SER A 283 17.70 16.87 -11.90
N VAL A 284 18.03 18.16 -11.94
CA VAL A 284 18.24 18.96 -10.72
C VAL A 284 16.92 19.20 -9.98
N VAL A 285 15.83 19.41 -10.72
CA VAL A 285 14.50 19.60 -10.14
C VAL A 285 13.98 18.27 -9.58
N LEU A 286 14.18 17.18 -10.32
CA LEU A 286 13.87 15.82 -9.86
C LEU A 286 14.65 15.47 -8.58
N ASP A 287 15.97 15.68 -8.57
CA ASP A 287 16.83 15.42 -7.41
C ASP A 287 16.39 16.26 -6.19
N SER A 288 15.98 17.51 -6.41
CA SER A 288 15.47 18.37 -5.34
C SER A 288 14.18 17.82 -4.74
N LEU A 289 13.27 17.28 -5.57
CA LEU A 289 12.04 16.62 -5.10
C LEU A 289 12.36 15.34 -4.31
N MET A 290 13.31 14.53 -4.80
CA MET A 290 13.73 13.29 -4.12
C MET A 290 14.40 13.58 -2.78
N GLN A 291 15.28 14.59 -2.71
CA GLN A 291 15.89 15.03 -1.45
C GLN A 291 14.86 15.58 -0.47
N TRP A 292 13.85 16.29 -0.95
CA TRP A 292 12.73 16.73 -0.14
C TRP A 292 11.95 15.54 0.43
N ASN A 293 11.55 14.57 -0.40
CA ASN A 293 10.84 13.39 0.08
C ASN A 293 11.69 12.56 1.05
N TYR A 294 12.99 12.43 0.78
CA TYR A 294 13.94 11.79 1.70
C TYR A 294 14.00 12.50 3.05
N ARG A 295 14.03 13.83 3.08
CA ARG A 295 14.02 14.59 4.34
C ARG A 295 12.72 14.41 5.09
N GLU A 296 11.59 14.52 4.38
CA GLU A 296 10.25 14.54 4.97
C GLU A 296 9.69 13.15 5.31
N GLU A 297 10.20 12.07 4.71
CA GLU A 297 9.76 10.69 4.95
C GLU A 297 8.25 10.48 4.70
N LEU A 298 7.63 11.31 3.84
CA LEU A 298 6.19 11.23 3.53
C LEU A 298 5.86 9.93 2.80
N TYR A 299 6.67 9.57 1.79
CA TYR A 299 6.47 8.37 0.98
C TYR A 299 7.73 7.48 0.90
N LEU A 300 8.75 7.79 1.71
CA LEU A 300 9.98 7.01 1.84
C LEU A 300 10.49 7.07 3.30
N LEU A 301 10.15 6.07 4.12
CA LEU A 301 10.42 6.06 5.55
C LEU A 301 11.84 5.62 5.84
N LYS A 302 12.58 6.35 6.69
CA LYS A 302 13.92 5.92 7.08
C LYS A 302 13.85 4.84 8.14
N LEU A 303 14.77 3.89 8.02
CA LEU A 303 15.02 2.85 9.02
C LEU A 303 16.28 3.22 9.80
N TYR A 304 16.09 3.66 11.04
CA TYR A 304 17.19 4.01 11.94
C TYR A 304 17.55 2.79 12.79
N VAL A 305 18.78 2.30 12.70
CA VAL A 305 19.29 1.21 13.54
C VAL A 305 20.05 1.81 14.72
N GLU A 306 19.82 1.29 15.93
CA GLU A 306 20.57 1.70 17.11
C GLU A 306 21.99 1.10 17.11
N GLU A 307 22.98 1.97 17.12
CA GLU A 307 24.40 1.66 17.14
C GLU A 307 25.09 2.38 18.32
N PRO A 308 26.36 2.05 18.65
CA PRO A 308 27.08 2.74 19.70
C PRO A 308 27.24 4.26 19.48
N SER A 309 27.18 4.72 18.22
CA SER A 309 27.19 6.15 17.86
C SER A 309 25.82 6.82 18.02
N GLY A 310 24.75 6.05 18.20
CA GLY A 310 23.37 6.51 18.23
C GLY A 310 22.52 5.87 17.13
N TRP A 311 21.49 6.59 16.70
CA TRP A 311 20.56 6.13 15.67
C TRP A 311 21.09 6.45 14.27
N GLU A 312 21.48 5.42 13.53
CA GLU A 312 22.05 5.55 12.17
C GLU A 312 21.03 5.10 11.11
N VAL A 313 20.91 5.84 10.01
CA VAL A 313 20.03 5.44 8.89
C VAL A 313 20.70 4.28 8.15
N ARG A 314 20.07 3.10 8.16
CA ARG A 314 20.59 1.88 7.53
C ARG A 314 19.75 1.33 6.38
N GLY A 315 18.59 1.91 6.16
CA GLY A 315 17.73 1.58 5.04
C GLY A 315 16.62 2.60 4.88
N MET A 316 15.87 2.42 3.80
CA MET A 316 14.65 3.17 3.54
C MET A 316 13.57 2.18 3.12
N LEU A 317 12.35 2.46 3.54
CA LEU A 317 11.17 1.68 3.24
C LEU A 317 10.27 2.56 2.36
N PRO A 318 10.08 2.22 1.07
CA PRO A 318 9.16 2.97 0.20
C PRO A 318 7.70 2.75 0.62
N GLY A 319 6.87 3.75 0.35
CA GLY A 319 5.42 3.60 0.41
C GLY A 319 4.90 2.75 -0.75
N GLY A 320 3.67 2.27 -0.63
CA GLY A 320 2.93 1.57 -1.69
C GLY A 320 1.59 2.24 -1.96
N GLY A 321 0.70 1.57 -2.68
CA GLY A 321 -0.69 2.00 -2.77
C GLY A 321 -1.40 1.98 -1.39
N PRO A 322 -2.50 2.73 -1.20
CA PRO A 322 -3.15 2.85 0.10
C PRO A 322 -4.21 1.78 0.42
N PHE A 323 -4.54 0.87 -0.50
CA PHE A 323 -5.62 -0.12 -0.32
C PHE A 323 -5.11 -1.46 0.19
N ILE A 324 -3.93 -1.89 -0.25
CA ILE A 324 -3.28 -3.11 0.23
C ILE A 324 -1.91 -2.75 0.81
N ALA A 325 -1.65 -3.27 2.01
CA ALA A 325 -0.30 -3.31 2.56
C ALA A 325 0.41 -4.54 2.00
N GLU A 326 1.56 -4.31 1.39
CA GLU A 326 2.38 -5.34 0.76
C GLU A 326 3.64 -5.58 1.57
N ASP A 327 4.21 -6.77 1.43
CA ASP A 327 5.50 -7.06 2.03
C ASP A 327 6.63 -6.44 1.22
N ARG A 328 7.48 -5.71 1.94
CA ARG A 328 8.72 -5.14 1.45
C ARG A 328 9.86 -5.68 2.28
N VAL A 329 10.98 -5.96 1.62
CA VAL A 329 12.21 -6.41 2.27
C VAL A 329 13.30 -5.36 2.11
N VAL A 330 13.94 -5.00 3.23
CA VAL A 330 15.06 -4.05 3.25
C VAL A 330 16.25 -4.73 3.93
N PRO A 331 17.32 -5.05 3.19
CA PRO A 331 18.57 -5.49 3.79
C PRO A 331 19.18 -4.40 4.67
N LEU A 332 19.59 -4.77 5.88
CA LEU A 332 20.20 -3.90 6.87
C LEU A 332 21.59 -4.41 7.24
N ASP A 333 22.57 -3.51 7.28
CA ASP A 333 23.85 -3.74 7.94
C ASP A 333 23.66 -3.59 9.46
N VAL A 334 23.82 -4.70 10.19
CA VAL A 334 23.69 -4.76 11.65
C VAL A 334 25.02 -5.13 12.32
N SER A 335 26.14 -5.06 11.58
CA SER A 335 27.48 -5.42 12.07
C SER A 335 27.96 -4.58 13.26
N ARG A 336 27.39 -3.39 13.42
CA ARG A 336 27.72 -2.44 14.50
C ARG A 336 26.75 -2.49 15.67
N VAL A 337 25.69 -3.29 15.58
CA VAL A 337 24.68 -3.44 16.64
C VAL A 337 25.23 -4.34 17.76
N PRO A 338 25.41 -3.81 18.99
CA PRO A 338 25.94 -4.59 20.09
C PRO A 338 24.89 -5.55 20.66
N GLY A 339 25.35 -6.61 21.33
CA GLY A 339 24.46 -7.52 22.06
C GLY A 339 23.57 -8.37 21.16
N ASP A 340 22.46 -8.81 21.77
CA ASP A 340 21.50 -9.80 21.28
C ASP A 340 20.13 -9.18 20.94
N GLU A 341 20.06 -7.85 20.83
CA GLU A 341 18.85 -7.12 20.44
C GLU A 341 19.16 -6.19 19.25
N LEU A 342 18.32 -6.25 18.21
CA LEU A 342 18.29 -5.27 17.13
C LEU A 342 17.16 -4.29 17.41
N ARG A 343 17.48 -3.00 17.55
CA ARG A 343 16.49 -1.93 17.68
C ARG A 343 16.43 -1.11 16.41
N VAL A 344 15.24 -1.04 15.82
CA VAL A 344 14.94 -0.24 14.62
C VAL A 344 13.93 0.83 14.99
N ARG A 345 14.26 2.09 14.74
CA ARG A 345 13.35 3.23 14.90
C ARG A 345 12.85 3.69 13.55
N ILE A 346 11.55 3.93 13.48
CA ILE A 346 10.87 4.60 12.36
C ILE A 346 10.17 5.86 12.86
N ARG A 347 9.98 6.85 11.98
CA ARG A 347 9.44 8.17 12.33
C ARG A 347 8.34 8.64 11.38
N PRO A 348 7.27 7.85 11.19
CA PRO A 348 6.22 8.18 10.21
C PRO A 348 5.60 9.56 10.49
N PRO A 349 5.52 10.42 9.47
CA PRO A 349 4.65 11.60 9.48
C PRO A 349 3.18 11.20 9.65
N LEU A 350 2.44 12.00 10.41
CA LEU A 350 1.03 11.71 10.71
C LEU A 350 0.17 11.62 9.45
N GLY A 351 -0.57 10.51 9.32
CA GLY A 351 -1.50 10.27 8.21
C GLY A 351 -0.88 9.79 6.91
N PHE A 352 0.45 9.65 6.83
CA PHE A 352 1.13 9.24 5.59
C PHE A 352 1.41 7.75 5.50
N TRP A 353 1.38 7.01 6.61
CA TRP A 353 1.77 5.61 6.67
C TRP A 353 0.69 4.76 7.34
N ALA A 354 0.42 3.61 6.73
CA ALA A 354 -0.41 2.55 7.27
C ALA A 354 0.48 1.33 7.52
N LEU A 355 0.72 0.99 8.79
CA LEU A 355 1.69 -0.01 9.20
C LEU A 355 0.97 -1.27 9.72
N ASN A 356 1.24 -2.44 9.13
CA ASN A 356 0.58 -3.68 9.54
C ASN A 356 1.52 -4.57 10.37
N SER A 357 2.70 -4.90 9.84
CA SER A 357 3.62 -5.76 10.58
C SER A 357 5.08 -5.54 10.23
N PHE A 358 5.95 -5.87 11.18
CA PHE A 358 7.38 -5.94 10.96
C PHE A 358 7.95 -7.29 11.42
N ALA A 359 8.99 -7.76 10.77
CA ALA A 359 9.76 -8.92 11.18
C ALA A 359 11.22 -8.76 10.74
N VAL A 360 12.12 -9.58 11.31
CA VAL A 360 13.51 -9.65 10.87
C VAL A 360 13.89 -11.09 10.52
N ASP A 361 14.58 -11.27 9.41
CA ASP A 361 15.15 -12.56 9.01
C ASP A 361 16.68 -12.42 8.90
N TYR A 362 17.41 -13.37 9.48
CA TYR A 362 18.88 -13.39 9.49
C TYR A 362 19.48 -14.47 8.57
N SER A 363 18.64 -15.22 7.86
CA SER A 363 19.10 -16.23 6.89
C SER A 363 19.77 -15.55 5.70
N SER A 364 20.79 -16.19 5.15
CA SER A 364 21.31 -15.82 3.84
C SER A 364 20.29 -16.16 2.76
N ASP A 365 20.28 -15.41 1.66
CA ASP A 365 19.42 -15.78 0.54
C ASP A 365 19.81 -17.15 -0.01
N ALA A 366 18.80 -18.00 -0.17
CA ALA A 366 18.92 -19.24 -0.88
C ALA A 366 18.89 -18.98 -2.39
N GLU A 367 19.42 -19.94 -3.16
CA GLU A 367 19.36 -19.86 -4.62
C GLU A 367 17.90 -19.89 -5.09
N VAL A 368 17.55 -18.92 -5.95
CA VAL A 368 16.23 -18.82 -6.58
C VAL A 368 16.37 -18.87 -8.10
N ARG A 369 15.31 -19.32 -8.77
CA ARG A 369 15.20 -19.26 -10.23
C ARG A 369 14.07 -18.33 -10.62
N VAL A 370 14.45 -17.18 -11.17
CA VAL A 370 13.50 -16.23 -11.77
C VAL A 370 13.26 -16.62 -13.23
N THR A 371 12.00 -16.81 -13.60
CA THR A 371 11.57 -17.06 -15.00
C THR A 371 10.68 -15.90 -15.45
N PRO A 372 11.24 -14.89 -16.13
CA PRO A 372 10.47 -13.79 -16.70
C PRO A 372 9.59 -14.32 -17.84
N THR A 373 8.35 -13.86 -17.86
CA THR A 373 7.32 -14.32 -18.78
C THR A 373 6.66 -13.13 -19.45
N SER A 374 6.91 -12.98 -20.76
CA SER A 374 6.33 -11.93 -21.57
C SER A 374 4.85 -12.19 -21.89
N LEU A 375 4.13 -11.12 -22.27
CA LEU A 375 2.72 -11.18 -22.61
C LEU A 375 2.46 -12.10 -23.81
N MET A 376 1.41 -12.91 -23.70
CA MET A 376 0.80 -13.63 -24.82
C MET A 376 -0.23 -12.77 -25.55
N ALA A 377 -1.05 -12.03 -24.81
CA ALA A 377 -2.10 -11.16 -25.35
C ALA A 377 -2.42 -10.02 -24.40
N ALA A 378 -2.83 -8.87 -24.92
CA ALA A 378 -3.46 -7.82 -24.13
C ALA A 378 -4.55 -7.14 -24.94
N GLN A 379 -5.72 -6.96 -24.34
CA GLN A 379 -6.86 -6.28 -24.97
C GLN A 379 -7.44 -5.25 -24.02
N ASP A 380 -7.67 -4.04 -24.53
CA ASP A 380 -8.33 -3.00 -23.75
C ASP A 380 -9.85 -3.17 -23.69
N HIS A 381 -10.51 -2.31 -22.91
CA HIS A 381 -11.95 -2.25 -22.74
C HIS A 381 -12.76 -2.04 -24.04
N ARG A 382 -12.11 -1.66 -25.15
CA ARG A 382 -12.72 -1.50 -26.48
C ARG A 382 -12.42 -2.70 -27.41
N GLY A 383 -11.71 -3.72 -26.91
CA GLY A 383 -11.27 -4.88 -27.67
C GLY A 383 -10.10 -4.61 -28.60
N ARG A 384 -9.34 -3.53 -28.41
CA ARG A 384 -8.13 -3.24 -29.19
C ARG A 384 -6.95 -4.03 -28.61
N ASP A 385 -6.11 -4.59 -29.48
CA ASP A 385 -4.84 -5.19 -29.07
C ASP A 385 -3.87 -4.09 -28.63
N VAL A 386 -3.43 -4.15 -27.37
CA VAL A 386 -2.49 -3.20 -26.76
C VAL A 386 -1.18 -3.87 -26.34
N ARG A 387 -0.96 -5.14 -26.73
CA ARG A 387 0.21 -5.92 -26.32
C ARG A 387 1.52 -5.24 -26.69
N ALA A 388 1.60 -4.63 -27.87
CA ALA A 388 2.82 -3.97 -28.34
C ALA A 388 3.24 -2.78 -27.47
N LEU A 389 2.32 -2.20 -26.70
CA LEU A 389 2.54 -1.07 -25.80
C LEU A 389 2.86 -1.49 -24.36
N LEU A 390 2.96 -2.80 -24.09
CA LEU A 390 3.09 -3.36 -22.74
C LEU A 390 4.27 -4.35 -22.61
N VAL A 391 5.12 -4.47 -23.64
CA VAL A 391 6.16 -5.51 -23.72
C VAL A 391 7.57 -5.00 -23.45
N ALA A 392 7.78 -3.69 -23.32
CA ALA A 392 9.10 -3.11 -23.18
C ALA A 392 9.08 -1.79 -22.40
N ALA A 393 10.09 -1.57 -21.58
CA ALA A 393 10.36 -0.27 -20.97
C ALA A 393 10.89 0.70 -22.04
N ASP A 394 9.98 1.32 -22.78
CA ASP A 394 10.24 2.31 -23.82
C ASP A 394 9.26 3.50 -23.74
N ASP A 395 9.37 4.45 -24.66
CA ASP A 395 8.51 5.64 -24.68
C ASP A 395 7.14 5.39 -25.35
N GLN A 396 6.72 4.14 -25.52
CA GLN A 396 5.41 3.76 -26.04
C GLN A 396 4.52 3.23 -24.91
N TYR A 397 3.41 3.92 -24.66
CA TYR A 397 2.55 3.63 -23.51
C TYR A 397 1.18 3.12 -23.93
N HIS A 398 0.69 2.14 -23.19
CA HIS A 398 -0.74 1.92 -23.07
C HIS A 398 -1.34 3.00 -22.16
N GLU A 399 -2.17 3.85 -22.76
CA GLU A 399 -2.86 4.92 -22.06
C GLU A 399 -4.26 4.48 -21.61
N MET A 400 -4.58 4.74 -20.34
CA MET A 400 -5.93 4.63 -19.79
C MET A 400 -6.39 6.00 -19.26
N PRO A 401 -6.89 6.89 -20.14
CA PRO A 401 -7.20 8.28 -19.80
C PRO A 401 -8.51 8.49 -19.03
N ALA A 402 -9.39 7.50 -18.95
CA ALA A 402 -10.68 7.67 -18.31
C ALA A 402 -10.89 6.73 -17.12
N LEU A 403 -11.58 7.23 -16.11
CA LEU A 403 -12.10 6.41 -15.02
C LEU A 403 -13.00 5.31 -15.61
N GLY A 404 -12.70 4.07 -15.24
CA GLY A 404 -13.36 2.86 -15.74
C GLY A 404 -12.68 2.21 -16.94
N ASP A 405 -11.62 2.80 -17.49
CA ASP A 405 -10.78 2.14 -18.49
C ASP A 405 -10.10 0.90 -17.87
N TRP A 406 -9.98 -0.16 -18.66
CA TRP A 406 -9.31 -1.39 -18.24
C TRP A 406 -8.63 -2.09 -19.41
N ALA A 407 -7.71 -3.00 -19.11
CA ALA A 407 -7.14 -3.96 -20.04
C ALA A 407 -6.98 -5.34 -19.41
N ASP A 408 -7.36 -6.38 -20.16
CA ASP A 408 -7.10 -7.78 -19.82
C ASP A 408 -5.76 -8.20 -20.43
N VAL A 409 -4.85 -8.67 -19.60
CA VAL A 409 -3.50 -9.10 -19.98
C VAL A 409 -3.33 -10.57 -19.67
N THR A 410 -2.80 -11.33 -20.63
CA THR A 410 -2.62 -12.77 -20.53
C THR A 410 -1.16 -13.14 -20.78
N PHE A 411 -0.64 -14.03 -19.95
CA PHE A 411 0.70 -14.60 -20.03
C PHE A 411 0.61 -16.11 -20.19
N PRO A 412 1.56 -16.77 -20.88
CA PRO A 412 1.61 -18.22 -20.88
C PRO A 412 1.92 -18.74 -19.47
N ALA A 413 1.31 -19.86 -19.09
CA ALA A 413 1.70 -20.53 -17.86
C ALA A 413 3.11 -21.12 -18.00
N VAL A 414 3.93 -20.94 -16.96
CA VAL A 414 5.22 -21.61 -16.83
C VAL A 414 5.02 -23.02 -16.27
N SER A 415 5.88 -23.95 -16.68
CA SER A 415 5.88 -25.32 -16.16
C SER A 415 5.97 -25.36 -14.64
N ASP A 416 5.37 -26.37 -14.02
CA ASP A 416 5.38 -26.54 -12.56
C ASP A 416 6.80 -26.49 -11.98
N PRO A 417 6.96 -25.98 -10.75
CA PRO A 417 8.25 -25.98 -10.05
C PRO A 417 8.83 -27.39 -9.95
N GLN A 418 10.17 -27.48 -9.97
CA GLN A 418 10.83 -28.77 -9.73
C GLN A 418 10.53 -29.29 -8.32
N PRO A 419 10.55 -30.62 -8.08
CA PRO A 419 10.35 -31.17 -6.75
C PRO A 419 11.28 -30.54 -5.71
N GLY A 420 10.72 -30.07 -4.60
CA GLY A 420 11.46 -29.36 -3.54
C GLY A 420 11.48 -27.84 -3.69
N LEU A 421 10.91 -27.28 -4.77
CA LEU A 421 10.72 -25.84 -4.94
C LEU A 421 9.24 -25.46 -4.80
N THR A 422 9.01 -24.27 -4.27
CA THR A 422 7.74 -23.53 -4.26
C THR A 422 7.88 -22.34 -5.22
N ARG A 423 6.76 -21.79 -5.69
CA ARG A 423 6.75 -20.61 -6.57
C ARG A 423 6.01 -19.44 -5.97
N THR A 424 6.63 -18.28 -6.01
CA THR A 424 5.99 -16.97 -5.83
C THR A 424 5.89 -16.28 -7.20
N MET A 425 4.79 -15.58 -7.42
CA MET A 425 4.52 -14.86 -8.67
C MET A 425 4.64 -13.36 -8.40
N PHE A 426 5.40 -12.63 -9.21
CA PHE A 426 5.45 -11.18 -9.17
C PHE A 426 5.01 -10.58 -10.50
N LEU A 427 4.34 -9.43 -10.44
CA LEU A 427 4.17 -8.54 -11.57
C LEU A 427 5.30 -7.53 -11.56
N HIS A 428 6.20 -7.63 -12.52
CA HIS A 428 7.08 -6.54 -12.88
C HIS A 428 6.30 -5.60 -13.81
N SER A 429 6.12 -4.36 -13.39
CA SER A 429 5.42 -3.34 -14.17
C SER A 429 6.20 -2.04 -14.19
N ARG A 430 6.02 -1.24 -15.24
CA ARG A 430 6.62 0.08 -15.34
C ARG A 430 5.63 1.09 -15.88
N GLY A 431 5.59 2.25 -15.25
CA GLY A 431 4.71 3.33 -15.68
C GLY A 431 4.69 4.53 -14.75
N TYR A 432 3.81 5.45 -15.12
CA TYR A 432 3.45 6.64 -14.35
C TYR A 432 1.98 6.97 -14.60
N TYR A 433 1.45 7.98 -13.92
CA TYR A 433 0.09 8.47 -14.12
C TYR A 433 0.05 9.98 -13.94
N ARG A 434 -0.99 10.64 -14.44
CA ARG A 434 -1.23 12.08 -14.27
C ARG A 434 -2.62 12.29 -13.70
N LEU A 435 -2.70 12.88 -12.51
CA LEU A 435 -3.96 13.20 -11.88
C LEU A 435 -4.70 14.25 -12.71
N HIS A 436 -6.02 14.12 -12.83
CA HIS A 436 -6.85 15.20 -13.35
C HIS A 436 -7.12 16.22 -12.24
N LEU A 437 -6.35 17.32 -12.26
CA LEU A 437 -6.37 18.38 -11.24
C LEU A 437 -7.13 19.62 -11.71
N SER A 438 -7.65 20.41 -10.78
CA SER A 438 -8.15 21.76 -11.09
C SER A 438 -6.98 22.71 -11.35
N GLN A 439 -6.86 23.24 -12.57
CA GLN A 439 -5.74 24.11 -12.96
C GLN A 439 -6.05 25.63 -12.86
N ASP A 440 -7.25 26.01 -12.42
CA ASP A 440 -7.72 27.41 -12.46
C ASP A 440 -7.18 28.28 -11.29
N GLY A 441 -6.44 27.69 -10.35
CA GLY A 441 -5.94 28.35 -9.15
C GLY A 441 -4.71 29.24 -9.36
N THR A 442 -4.56 30.26 -8.53
CA THR A 442 -3.30 31.03 -8.42
C THR A 442 -2.22 30.16 -7.75
N PRO A 443 -1.02 30.01 -8.35
CA PRO A 443 0.07 29.23 -7.76
C PRO A 443 0.46 29.73 -6.36
N GLN A 444 0.52 28.82 -5.38
CA GLN A 444 0.90 29.10 -3.99
C GLN A 444 2.41 28.95 -3.79
N THR A 445 3.21 29.65 -4.60
CA THR A 445 4.67 29.48 -4.65
C THR A 445 5.35 29.66 -3.29
N ALA A 446 4.91 30.62 -2.47
CA ALA A 446 5.49 30.86 -1.15
C ALA A 446 5.30 29.67 -0.19
N LEU A 447 4.13 29.04 -0.22
CA LEU A 447 3.81 27.87 0.60
C LEU A 447 4.60 26.64 0.12
N ILE A 448 4.69 26.45 -1.20
CA ILE A 448 5.49 25.37 -1.79
C ILE A 448 6.98 25.55 -1.44
N ASP A 449 7.51 26.77 -1.57
CA ASP A 449 8.88 27.11 -1.17
C ASP A 449 9.13 26.78 0.31
N GLU A 450 8.15 27.04 1.18
CA GLU A 450 8.22 26.71 2.60
C GLU A 450 8.31 25.19 2.82
N PHE A 451 7.56 24.37 2.08
CA PHE A 451 7.68 22.91 2.14
C PHE A 451 9.09 22.44 1.82
N PHE A 452 9.76 23.07 0.85
CA PHE A 452 11.13 22.70 0.48
C PHE A 452 12.20 23.24 1.45
N ARG A 453 11.95 24.35 2.15
CA ARG A 453 12.96 24.98 3.03
C ARG A 453 12.86 24.58 4.49
N THR A 454 11.65 24.32 4.98
CA THR A 454 11.39 24.10 6.41
C THR A 454 11.07 22.62 6.65
N PRO A 455 11.87 21.90 7.46
CA PRO A 455 11.57 20.53 7.83
C PRO A 455 10.16 20.41 8.43
N ASP A 456 9.44 19.36 8.06
CA ASP A 456 8.11 19.03 8.54
C ASP A 456 6.99 19.99 8.12
N ALA A 457 7.26 21.03 7.32
CA ALA A 457 6.24 22.01 6.92
C ALA A 457 5.09 21.37 6.11
N ALA A 458 5.40 20.38 5.25
CA ALA A 458 4.36 19.64 4.52
C ALA A 458 3.53 18.74 5.44
N ALA A 459 4.13 18.13 6.46
CA ALA A 459 3.42 17.34 7.45
C ALA A 459 2.53 18.21 8.36
N VAL A 460 3.01 19.41 8.75
CA VAL A 460 2.19 20.41 9.45
C VAL A 460 0.98 20.81 8.61
N TYR A 461 1.21 21.15 7.33
CA TYR A 461 0.13 21.48 6.40
C TYR A 461 -0.90 20.34 6.29
N ALA A 462 -0.45 19.08 6.13
CA ALA A 462 -1.33 17.92 6.05
C ALA A 462 -2.21 17.76 7.31
N VAL A 463 -1.64 17.98 8.51
CA VAL A 463 -2.39 17.89 9.76
C VAL A 463 -3.41 19.04 9.89
N GLU A 464 -3.07 20.25 9.46
CA GLU A 464 -3.99 21.39 9.45
C GLU A 464 -5.16 21.17 8.48
N ARG A 465 -4.88 20.63 7.28
CA ARG A 465 -5.90 20.25 6.30
C ARG A 465 -6.83 19.17 6.86
N TYR A 466 -6.29 18.19 7.60
CA TYR A 466 -7.10 17.16 8.24
C TYR A 466 -8.05 17.74 9.29
N GLY A 467 -7.56 18.62 10.18
CA GLY A 467 -8.39 19.27 11.18
C GLY A 467 -9.53 20.09 10.55
N ALA A 468 -9.24 20.84 9.48
CA ALA A 468 -10.26 21.58 8.75
C ALA A 468 -11.32 20.67 8.10
N TRP A 469 -10.89 19.52 7.56
CA TRP A 469 -11.80 18.50 7.02
C TRP A 469 -12.73 17.92 8.11
N GLN A 470 -12.19 17.58 9.28
CA GLN A 470 -12.99 17.07 10.40
C GLN A 470 -14.03 18.10 10.90
N GLU A 471 -13.64 19.38 11.00
CA GLU A 471 -14.55 20.47 11.37
C GLU A 471 -15.65 20.72 10.34
N ALA A 472 -15.36 20.51 9.05
CA ALA A 472 -16.35 20.63 7.99
C ALA A 472 -17.32 19.44 8.00
N ALA A 473 -16.83 18.22 8.21
CA ALA A 473 -17.65 17.01 8.29
C ALA A 473 -18.57 17.00 9.52
N SER A 474 -18.17 17.68 10.60
CA SER A 474 -18.97 17.77 11.85
C SER A 474 -20.08 18.82 11.82
N ARG A 475 -20.22 19.60 10.73
CA ARG A 475 -21.26 20.63 10.51
C ARG A 475 -22.36 20.10 9.59
#